data_AF-A0A7Y1V8J2-F1
#
_entry.id   AF-A0A7Y1V8J2-F1
#
_cell.length_a   1.000
_cell.length_b   1.000
_cell.length_c   1.000
_cell.angle_alpha   90.00
_cell.angle_beta   90.00
_cell.angle_gamma   90.00
#
_symmetry.space_group_name_H-M   'P 1'
#
loop_
_entity.id
_entity.type
_entity.pdbx_description
1 polymer ?
#
loop_
_entity_poly.entity_id
_entity_poly.type
_entity_poly.pdbx_seq_one_letter_code
_entity_poly.pdbx_strand_id
1 'polypeptide(L)'
;MNTYIKYLICTFFSGLFLAPNSSRAQTEEEGKWWPHPLWGAEDQAGASNWNTPEKVLQAVSLVKTGKVYELGNVYDEQMPLIGSRSYELTVSEVPTHGPSGAEQVVFNDEFLATQIGQVGTQFDGPGHVGKRMKVDSGEETEVFYNGFTTDDIKSPTGLKHLGVEHVKPYVTRGIMLDIAAARGLTTVEVGYVATLADVHKALDLQGMSEADFRPGDALLFNFGWWKNWPDPNVLKDTPYISREVVDWIIQRQPSMVGSDATLDGGLRPNVHIDLTLKNGIWNLEWMRFDHMVEDRMFEFLFIYTPIRFKGATGSPGRPIAVG
;
A
#
# COMPACT_ATOMS: atom_id res chain seq x y z
N MET A 1 54.78 -57.69 7.60
CA MET A 1 55.20 -56.50 6.83
C MET A 1 53.92 -55.89 6.28
N ASN A 2 53.48 -54.76 6.86
CA ASN A 2 52.20 -54.11 6.54
C ASN A 2 52.26 -53.45 5.16
N THR A 3 51.34 -53.82 4.26
CA THR A 3 51.12 -53.14 2.99
C THR A 3 49.76 -52.44 3.05
N TYR A 4 49.78 -51.12 3.24
CA TYR A 4 48.59 -50.28 3.19
C TYR A 4 48.17 -50.04 1.73
N ILE A 5 46.97 -50.48 1.36
CA ILE A 5 46.29 -50.11 0.11
C ILE A 5 45.60 -48.77 0.35
N LYS A 6 46.05 -47.71 -0.33
CA LYS A 6 45.35 -46.41 -0.38
C LYS A 6 44.34 -46.45 -1.53
N TYR A 7 43.05 -46.40 -1.21
CA TYR A 7 42.00 -46.09 -2.19
C TYR A 7 42.00 -44.58 -2.46
N LEU A 8 42.23 -44.20 -3.72
CA LEU A 8 42.08 -42.84 -4.21
C LEU A 8 40.60 -42.66 -4.62
N ILE A 9 39.82 -41.99 -3.78
CA ILE A 9 38.46 -41.56 -4.16
C ILE A 9 38.61 -40.26 -4.95
N CYS A 10 38.43 -40.32 -6.26
CA CYS A 10 38.25 -39.15 -7.11
C CYS A 10 36.83 -38.61 -6.92
N THR A 11 36.66 -37.63 -6.04
CA THR A 11 35.43 -36.84 -5.95
C THR A 11 35.43 -35.84 -7.13
N PHE A 12 34.59 -36.07 -8.13
CA PHE A 12 34.28 -35.05 -9.14
C PHE A 12 33.48 -33.93 -8.47
N PHE A 13 34.14 -32.81 -8.15
CA PHE A 13 33.45 -31.55 -7.92
C PHE A 13 32.98 -31.02 -9.28
N SER A 14 31.73 -31.30 -9.65
CA SER A 14 31.02 -30.51 -10.64
C SER A 14 30.81 -29.12 -10.04
N GLY A 15 31.70 -28.18 -10.39
CA GLY A 15 31.49 -26.77 -10.07
C GLY A 15 30.27 -26.28 -10.81
N LEU A 16 29.13 -26.23 -10.10
CA LEU A 16 27.97 -25.48 -10.56
C LEU A 16 28.39 -24.01 -10.50
N PHE A 17 28.79 -23.44 -11.63
CA PHE A 17 28.97 -22.00 -11.75
C PHE A 17 27.59 -21.36 -11.59
N LEU A 18 27.28 -20.95 -10.36
CA LEU A 18 26.27 -19.92 -10.11
C LEU A 18 26.77 -18.67 -10.83
N ALA A 19 26.17 -18.37 -11.98
CA ALA A 19 26.31 -17.06 -12.59
C ALA A 19 25.90 -16.03 -11.53
N PRO A 20 26.72 -15.00 -11.25
CA PRO A 20 26.28 -13.93 -10.38
C PRO A 20 25.04 -13.31 -11.02
N ASN A 21 23.91 -13.38 -10.32
CA ASN A 21 22.80 -12.47 -10.56
C ASN A 21 23.37 -11.07 -10.32
N SER A 22 23.81 -10.42 -11.40
CA SER A 22 24.07 -9.00 -11.39
C SER A 22 22.72 -8.33 -11.19
N SER A 23 22.37 -8.08 -9.94
CA SER A 23 21.41 -7.02 -9.62
C SER A 23 21.94 -5.79 -10.35
N ARG A 24 21.22 -5.33 -11.39
CA ARG A 24 21.47 -4.03 -11.99
C ARG A 24 21.24 -3.00 -10.89
N ALA A 25 22.31 -2.66 -10.16
CA ALA A 25 22.39 -1.40 -9.46
C ALA A 25 22.13 -0.33 -10.53
N GLN A 26 21.17 0.53 -10.27
CA GLN A 26 20.83 1.62 -11.18
C GLN A 26 22.07 2.53 -11.21
N THR A 27 22.81 2.50 -12.31
CA THR A 27 23.85 3.47 -12.62
C THR A 27 23.18 4.73 -13.17
N GLU A 28 23.84 5.88 -13.06
CA GLU A 28 23.38 7.24 -13.46
C GLU A 28 22.70 7.36 -14.84
N GLU A 29 22.80 6.35 -15.72
CA GLU A 29 22.23 6.37 -17.07
C GLU A 29 20.70 6.55 -17.13
N GLU A 30 19.95 6.29 -16.04
CA GLU A 30 18.50 6.55 -15.97
C GLU A 30 18.12 7.86 -15.23
N GLY A 31 19.09 8.57 -14.65
CA GLY A 31 18.86 9.81 -13.89
C GLY A 31 18.31 9.61 -12.46
N LYS A 32 18.60 10.59 -11.59
CA LYS A 32 18.08 10.66 -10.20
C LYS A 32 16.60 11.01 -10.23
N TRP A 33 15.74 10.25 -9.54
CA TRP A 33 14.29 10.54 -9.48
C TRP A 33 13.90 11.53 -8.36
N TRP A 34 14.88 12.03 -7.61
CA TRP A 34 14.69 12.97 -6.50
C TRP A 34 15.63 14.18 -6.63
N PRO A 35 15.30 15.34 -6.03
CA PRO A 35 14.08 15.62 -5.26
C PRO A 35 12.83 15.64 -6.13
N HIS A 36 11.65 15.42 -5.53
CA HIS A 36 10.39 15.42 -6.26
C HIS A 36 10.16 16.79 -6.92
N PRO A 37 9.92 16.86 -8.25
CA PRO A 37 9.96 18.11 -8.99
C PRO A 37 8.85 19.10 -8.60
N LEU A 38 7.73 18.60 -8.05
CA LEU A 38 6.60 19.45 -7.64
C LEU A 38 6.65 19.84 -6.16
N TRP A 39 7.25 19.01 -5.30
CA TRP A 39 7.13 19.16 -3.84
C TRP A 39 8.41 19.65 -3.17
N GLY A 40 9.55 19.57 -3.87
CA GLY A 40 10.84 20.04 -3.36
C GLY A 40 11.56 19.02 -2.49
N ALA A 41 12.80 19.33 -2.14
CA ALA A 41 13.74 18.41 -1.51
C ALA A 41 13.42 18.04 -0.06
N GLU A 42 12.67 18.89 0.64
CA GLU A 42 12.31 18.68 2.06
C GLU A 42 10.94 18.00 2.22
N ASP A 43 10.28 17.65 1.11
CA ASP A 43 8.96 17.05 1.15
C ASP A 43 9.01 15.63 1.75
N GLN A 44 8.06 15.38 2.65
CA GLN A 44 7.82 14.09 3.29
C GLN A 44 6.35 13.65 3.15
N ALA A 45 5.50 14.50 2.56
CA ALA A 45 4.06 14.27 2.45
C ALA A 45 3.68 13.55 1.14
N GLY A 46 4.51 13.65 0.10
CA GLY A 46 4.27 13.04 -1.19
C GLY A 46 2.99 13.54 -1.86
N ALA A 47 2.32 12.64 -2.58
CA ALA A 47 1.11 12.94 -3.33
C ALA A 47 -0.08 13.35 -2.43
N SER A 48 0.00 13.16 -1.10
CA SER A 48 -0.97 13.76 -0.18
C SER A 48 -0.98 15.30 -0.25
N ASN A 49 0.07 15.93 -0.79
CA ASN A 49 0.11 17.37 -1.09
C ASN A 49 -1.00 17.86 -2.03
N TRP A 50 -1.60 16.97 -2.84
CA TRP A 50 -2.73 17.32 -3.69
C TRP A 50 -4.04 17.58 -2.94
N ASN A 51 -4.15 17.20 -1.65
CA ASN A 51 -5.34 17.45 -0.82
C ASN A 51 -5.39 18.92 -0.37
N THR A 52 -5.56 19.83 -1.32
CA THR A 52 -5.73 21.28 -1.08
C THR A 52 -7.19 21.62 -0.73
N PRO A 53 -7.47 22.80 -0.15
CA PRO A 53 -8.85 23.23 0.10
C PRO A 53 -9.75 23.18 -1.15
N GLU A 54 -9.23 23.53 -2.32
CA GLU A 54 -9.96 23.48 -3.59
C GLU A 54 -10.31 22.04 -3.97
N LYS A 55 -9.37 21.10 -3.78
CA LYS A 55 -9.62 19.67 -4.03
C LYS A 55 -10.68 19.11 -3.06
N VAL A 56 -10.64 19.52 -1.80
CA VAL A 56 -11.65 19.15 -0.80
C VAL A 56 -13.03 19.65 -1.23
N LEU A 57 -13.16 20.92 -1.62
CA LEU A 57 -14.45 21.47 -2.07
C LEU A 57 -14.95 20.79 -3.35
N GLN A 58 -14.04 20.46 -4.29
CA GLN A 58 -14.37 19.67 -5.48
C GLN A 58 -14.97 18.31 -5.08
N ALA A 59 -14.32 17.58 -4.18
CA ALA A 59 -14.74 16.26 -3.74
C ALA A 59 -16.07 16.30 -2.97
N VAL A 60 -16.24 17.26 -2.05
CA VAL A 60 -17.48 17.43 -1.29
C VAL A 60 -18.67 17.71 -2.20
N SER A 61 -18.46 18.39 -3.33
CA SER A 61 -19.55 18.68 -4.29
C SER A 61 -20.14 17.43 -4.97
N LEU A 62 -19.44 16.28 -4.89
CA LEU A 62 -19.90 15.00 -5.45
C LEU A 62 -21.02 14.36 -4.61
N VAL A 63 -21.08 14.65 -3.32
CA VAL A 63 -22.06 14.07 -2.39
C VAL A 63 -23.48 14.46 -2.81
N LYS A 64 -24.31 13.48 -3.20
CA LYS A 64 -25.71 13.68 -3.60
C LYS A 64 -26.69 12.94 -2.68
N THR A 65 -26.32 11.74 -2.25
CA THR A 65 -27.17 10.85 -1.48
C THR A 65 -26.86 10.88 0.01
N GLY A 66 -25.63 11.22 0.38
CA GLY A 66 -25.12 11.11 1.74
C GLY A 66 -24.94 9.67 2.20
N LYS A 67 -25.06 8.68 1.30
CA LYS A 67 -24.84 7.27 1.63
C LYS A 67 -23.36 7.04 1.88
N VAL A 68 -23.04 6.47 3.04
CA VAL A 68 -21.68 6.23 3.51
C VAL A 68 -21.34 4.74 3.35
N TYR A 69 -20.17 4.46 2.81
CA TYR A 69 -19.64 3.12 2.61
C TYR A 69 -18.34 2.95 3.39
N GLU A 70 -18.24 1.88 4.17
CA GLU A 70 -17.02 1.46 4.83
C GLU A 70 -16.19 0.63 3.87
N LEU A 71 -14.95 1.06 3.61
CA LEU A 71 -14.08 0.40 2.63
C LEU A 71 -12.95 -0.38 3.30
N GLY A 72 -12.93 -0.43 4.63
CA GLY A 72 -11.96 -1.18 5.42
C GLY A 72 -12.55 -2.51 5.90
N ASN A 73 -11.69 -3.52 6.00
CA ASN A 73 -11.99 -4.74 6.72
C ASN A 73 -11.93 -4.49 8.24
N VAL A 74 -12.66 -5.30 9.00
CA VAL A 74 -12.54 -5.33 10.47
C VAL A 74 -11.17 -5.91 10.83
N TYR A 75 -10.51 -5.30 11.81
CA TYR A 75 -9.27 -5.83 12.38
C TYR A 75 -9.60 -6.79 13.51
N ASP A 76 -9.24 -8.05 13.34
CA ASP A 76 -9.46 -9.11 14.32
C ASP A 76 -8.32 -10.15 14.26
N GLU A 77 -8.30 -11.06 15.23
CA GLU A 77 -7.25 -12.09 15.38
C GLU A 77 -7.22 -13.12 14.25
N GLN A 78 -8.32 -13.28 13.50
CA GLN A 78 -8.49 -14.26 12.42
C GLN A 78 -8.15 -13.66 11.06
N MET A 79 -7.93 -12.35 11.00
CA MET A 79 -7.63 -11.67 9.75
C MET A 79 -6.33 -12.22 9.13
N PRO A 80 -6.26 -12.35 7.80
CA PRO A 80 -5.04 -12.72 7.11
C PRO A 80 -3.87 -11.78 7.42
N LEU A 81 -2.71 -12.37 7.75
CA LEU A 81 -1.47 -11.65 8.07
C LEU A 81 -0.32 -12.11 7.18
N ILE A 82 0.43 -11.15 6.62
CA ILE A 82 1.59 -11.43 5.77
C ILE A 82 2.79 -11.85 6.63
N GLY A 83 3.39 -12.98 6.30
CA GLY A 83 4.65 -13.45 6.91
C GLY A 83 4.50 -13.73 8.41
N SER A 84 5.36 -13.12 9.23
CA SER A 84 5.37 -13.28 10.69
C SER A 84 4.70 -12.13 11.43
N ARG A 85 3.84 -11.36 10.76
CA ARG A 85 3.08 -10.28 11.41
C ARG A 85 2.06 -10.87 12.40
N SER A 86 1.68 -10.09 13.40
CA SER A 86 0.75 -10.48 14.46
C SER A 86 -0.32 -9.41 14.69
N TYR A 87 -1.47 -9.81 15.22
CA TYR A 87 -2.49 -8.91 15.75
C TYR A 87 -3.03 -9.47 17.06
N GLU A 88 -2.68 -8.81 18.16
CA GLU A 88 -3.05 -9.24 19.51
C GLU A 88 -3.73 -8.09 20.24
N LEU A 89 -5.07 -8.11 20.25
CA LEU A 89 -5.89 -7.21 21.05
C LEU A 89 -6.33 -7.95 22.32
N THR A 90 -6.03 -7.38 23.48
CA THR A 90 -6.38 -7.93 24.78
C THR A 90 -7.18 -6.92 25.57
N VAL A 91 -8.29 -7.37 26.16
CA VAL A 91 -9.12 -6.62 27.11
C VAL A 91 -9.32 -7.52 28.32
N SER A 92 -9.31 -6.94 29.52
CA SER A 92 -9.60 -7.68 30.74
C SER A 92 -11.04 -8.21 30.74
N GLU A 93 -11.26 -9.42 31.26
CA GLU A 93 -12.61 -10.02 31.38
C GLU A 93 -13.51 -9.23 32.36
N VAL A 94 -12.90 -8.52 33.30
CA VAL A 94 -13.54 -7.57 34.22
C VAL A 94 -13.04 -6.15 33.92
N PRO A 95 -13.75 -5.09 34.35
CA PRO A 95 -13.28 -3.73 34.10
C PRO A 95 -11.83 -3.50 34.49
N THR A 96 -11.03 -2.96 33.56
CA THR A 96 -9.61 -2.66 33.76
C THR A 96 -9.41 -1.69 34.93
N HIS A 97 -10.34 -0.75 35.12
CA HIS A 97 -10.30 0.22 36.21
C HIS A 97 -11.64 0.34 36.93
N GLY A 98 -11.56 0.80 38.19
CA GLY A 98 -12.71 1.04 39.05
C GLY A 98 -13.15 -0.22 39.84
N PRO A 99 -14.30 -0.15 40.53
CA PRO A 99 -15.19 1.00 40.65
C PRO A 99 -14.53 2.20 41.37
N SER A 100 -14.89 3.42 40.96
CA SER A 100 -14.35 4.68 41.50
C SER A 100 -15.44 5.72 41.77
N GLY A 101 -15.27 6.50 42.85
CA GLY A 101 -16.18 7.59 43.23
C GLY A 101 -17.52 7.14 43.82
N ALA A 102 -18.36 8.12 44.16
CA ALA A 102 -19.71 7.87 44.72
C ALA A 102 -20.62 7.12 43.73
N GLU A 103 -20.41 7.35 42.43
CA GLU A 103 -21.16 6.72 41.33
C GLU A 103 -20.61 5.33 40.93
N GLN A 104 -19.54 4.84 41.57
CA GLN A 104 -18.97 3.50 41.33
C GLN A 104 -18.60 3.25 39.85
N VAL A 105 -18.02 4.25 39.17
CA VAL A 105 -17.71 4.18 37.73
C VAL A 105 -16.58 3.19 37.46
N VAL A 106 -16.72 2.42 36.38
CA VAL A 106 -15.76 1.42 35.89
C VAL A 106 -15.37 1.72 34.44
N PHE A 107 -14.16 1.29 34.03
CA PHE A 107 -13.63 1.51 32.67
C PHE A 107 -12.95 0.24 32.13
N ASN A 108 -13.04 0.03 30.82
CA ASN A 108 -12.26 -0.97 30.10
C ASN A 108 -11.20 -0.25 29.27
N ASP A 109 -9.99 -0.79 29.28
CA ASP A 109 -8.92 -0.41 28.35
C ASP A 109 -8.46 -1.66 27.60
N GLU A 110 -8.16 -1.50 26.32
CA GLU A 110 -7.49 -2.50 25.49
C GLU A 110 -5.97 -2.28 25.44
N PHE A 111 -5.22 -3.38 25.32
CA PHE A 111 -3.84 -3.37 24.87
C PHE A 111 -3.75 -4.05 23.50
N LEU A 112 -3.09 -3.37 22.54
CA LEU A 112 -2.88 -3.87 21.19
C LEU A 112 -1.38 -3.99 20.89
N ALA A 113 -0.92 -5.20 20.56
CA ALA A 113 0.40 -5.46 20.02
C ALA A 113 0.28 -5.95 18.56
N THR A 114 0.83 -5.18 17.61
CA THR A 114 0.77 -5.51 16.17
C THR A 114 1.77 -4.67 15.36
N GLN A 115 2.03 -5.05 14.10
CA GLN A 115 2.70 -4.20 13.12
C GLN A 115 1.67 -3.23 12.53
N ILE A 116 1.33 -2.21 13.32
CA ILE A 116 0.14 -1.38 13.14
C ILE A 116 -0.05 -0.80 11.73
N GLY A 117 1.02 -0.51 11.01
CA GLY A 117 0.94 0.05 9.67
C GLY A 117 0.75 -0.96 8.54
N GLN A 118 0.80 -2.26 8.80
CA GLN A 118 0.92 -3.31 7.78
C GLN A 118 0.09 -4.57 8.11
N VAL A 119 -1.08 -4.40 8.71
CA VAL A 119 -2.04 -5.48 8.98
C VAL A 119 -3.42 -5.06 8.49
N GLY A 120 -4.28 -6.02 8.14
CA GLY A 120 -5.64 -5.74 7.65
C GLY A 120 -5.66 -4.78 6.45
N THR A 121 -6.68 -3.93 6.38
CA THR A 121 -6.66 -2.77 5.46
C THR A 121 -5.51 -1.86 5.85
N GLN A 122 -4.51 -1.69 5.01
CA GLN A 122 -3.25 -1.05 5.40
C GLN A 122 -2.86 0.07 4.46
N PHE A 123 -2.22 1.10 5.00
CA PHE A 123 -1.63 2.19 4.25
C PHE A 123 -0.11 2.14 4.32
N ASP A 124 0.51 2.11 3.14
CA ASP A 124 1.95 2.09 2.98
C ASP A 124 2.47 3.52 2.81
N GLY A 125 3.06 4.04 3.88
CA GLY A 125 3.50 5.42 3.98
C GLY A 125 4.93 5.68 3.48
N PRO A 126 5.42 6.93 3.63
CA PRO A 126 6.64 7.41 2.99
C PRO A 126 7.91 6.64 3.37
N GLY A 127 7.98 6.14 4.60
CA GLY A 127 9.10 5.36 5.12
C GLY A 127 8.96 3.84 4.98
N HIS A 128 7.89 3.33 4.36
CA HIS A 128 7.64 1.88 4.27
C HIS A 128 8.62 1.17 3.35
N VAL A 129 8.90 1.76 2.17
CA VAL A 129 9.73 1.13 1.14
C VAL A 129 10.94 2.00 0.81
N GLY A 130 12.10 1.35 0.84
CA GLY A 130 13.35 1.87 0.31
C GLY A 130 13.95 0.89 -0.68
N LYS A 131 14.95 1.36 -1.44
CA LYS A 131 15.75 0.53 -2.34
C LYS A 131 17.22 0.71 -1.98
N ARG A 132 17.92 -0.40 -1.78
CA ARG A 132 19.38 -0.37 -1.69
C ARG A 132 19.97 -0.09 -3.07
N MET A 133 20.80 0.93 -3.16
CA MET A 133 21.45 1.33 -4.39
C MET A 133 22.75 2.09 -4.12
N LYS A 134 23.58 2.21 -5.16
CA LYS A 134 24.74 3.07 -5.14
C LYS A 134 24.32 4.52 -5.38
N VAL A 135 24.67 5.44 -4.49
CA VAL A 135 24.39 6.88 -4.61
C VAL A 135 25.58 7.64 -5.19
N ASP A 136 25.41 8.94 -5.49
CA ASP A 136 26.40 9.81 -6.15
C ASP A 136 27.78 9.83 -5.46
N SER A 137 27.82 9.65 -4.13
CA SER A 137 29.07 9.54 -3.35
C SER A 137 29.86 8.26 -3.64
N GLY A 138 29.27 7.29 -4.34
CA GLY A 138 29.80 5.96 -4.57
C GLY A 138 29.49 4.95 -3.46
N GLU A 139 28.82 5.35 -2.39
CA GLU A 139 28.36 4.47 -1.30
C GLU A 139 27.12 3.67 -1.72
N GLU A 140 27.01 2.43 -1.25
CA GLU A 140 25.75 1.68 -1.32
C GLU A 140 24.95 1.88 -0.03
N THR A 141 23.76 2.48 -0.15
CA THR A 141 22.87 2.74 0.97
C THR A 141 21.41 2.50 0.56
N GLU A 142 20.51 2.34 1.53
CA GLU A 142 19.07 2.34 1.27
C GLU A 142 18.57 3.77 1.10
N VAL A 143 17.89 3.99 -0.03
CA VAL A 143 17.28 5.27 -0.39
C VAL A 143 15.77 5.10 -0.39
N PHE A 144 15.09 6.04 0.27
CA PHE A 144 13.64 6.11 0.44
C PHE A 144 13.06 7.25 -0.40
N TYR A 145 11.76 7.51 -0.24
CA TYR A 145 11.09 8.60 -0.93
C TYR A 145 11.88 9.90 -0.83
N ASN A 146 11.91 10.67 -1.91
CA ASN A 146 12.59 11.97 -2.01
C ASN A 146 14.10 11.96 -1.72
N GLY A 147 14.72 10.79 -1.63
CA GLY A 147 16.17 10.66 -1.46
C GLY A 147 16.67 10.56 -0.04
N PHE A 148 15.79 10.52 0.96
CA PHE A 148 16.17 10.26 2.34
C PHE A 148 16.88 8.91 2.43
N THR A 149 17.95 8.85 3.22
CA THR A 149 18.72 7.64 3.44
C THR A 149 18.36 6.98 4.76
N THR A 150 18.86 5.76 4.98
CA THR A 150 18.79 5.08 6.29
C THR A 150 19.30 5.98 7.43
N ASP A 151 20.38 6.75 7.21
CA ASP A 151 20.97 7.61 8.24
C ASP A 151 20.07 8.79 8.62
N ASP A 152 19.31 9.30 7.64
CA ASP A 152 18.33 10.35 7.86
C ASP A 152 17.14 9.83 8.67
N ILE A 153 16.62 8.65 8.34
CA ILE A 153 15.34 8.19 8.92
C ILE A 153 15.48 7.35 10.20
N LYS A 154 16.61 6.64 10.43
CA LYS A 154 16.71 5.62 11.48
C LYS A 154 16.55 6.16 12.91
N SER A 155 15.73 5.48 13.71
CA SER A 155 15.60 5.71 15.15
C SER A 155 14.89 4.52 15.83
N PRO A 156 15.21 4.19 17.11
CA PRO A 156 14.68 3.02 17.80
C PRO A 156 13.20 3.13 18.20
N THR A 157 12.62 4.34 18.18
CA THR A 157 11.25 4.61 18.65
C THR A 157 10.40 5.28 17.56
N GLY A 158 10.61 4.89 16.31
CA GLY A 158 9.97 5.48 15.13
C GLY A 158 10.94 6.33 14.31
N LEU A 159 10.65 6.47 13.01
CA LEU A 159 11.47 7.21 12.06
C LEU A 159 11.60 8.70 12.42
N LYS A 160 12.76 9.29 12.13
CA LYS A 160 13.00 10.74 12.29
C LYS A 160 12.36 11.58 11.19
N HIS A 161 12.33 11.02 9.99
CA HIS A 161 11.74 11.58 8.77
C HIS A 161 10.92 10.49 8.10
N LEU A 162 10.02 10.87 7.19
CA LEU A 162 9.14 9.96 6.44
C LEU A 162 8.16 9.16 7.32
N GLY A 163 7.92 9.65 8.54
CA GLY A 163 6.84 9.17 9.38
C GLY A 163 5.46 9.60 8.85
N VAL A 164 4.45 8.77 9.09
CA VAL A 164 3.09 8.99 8.61
C VAL A 164 2.45 10.28 9.14
N GLU A 165 2.96 10.86 10.22
CA GLU A 165 2.52 12.15 10.75
C GLU A 165 2.71 13.34 9.79
N HIS A 166 3.51 13.17 8.74
CA HIS A 166 3.73 14.14 7.67
C HIS A 166 2.71 14.01 6.52
N VAL A 167 2.02 12.87 6.42
CA VAL A 167 1.00 12.63 5.39
C VAL A 167 -0.26 13.45 5.74
N LYS A 168 -0.79 14.17 4.75
CA LYS A 168 -2.03 14.94 4.90
C LYS A 168 -3.25 14.00 4.88
N PRO A 169 -4.33 14.34 5.62
CA PRO A 169 -5.62 13.68 5.45
C PRO A 169 -6.08 13.67 3.98
N TYR A 170 -6.67 12.57 3.55
CA TYR A 170 -7.29 12.45 2.25
C TYR A 170 -8.76 12.81 2.36
N VAL A 171 -9.12 13.90 1.72
CA VAL A 171 -10.51 14.30 1.49
C VAL A 171 -10.53 14.77 0.04
N THR A 172 -10.72 13.81 -0.85
CA THR A 172 -10.54 14.00 -2.29
C THR A 172 -11.60 13.22 -3.05
N ARG A 173 -11.67 13.42 -4.37
CA ARG A 173 -12.50 12.60 -5.22
C ARG A 173 -11.89 11.20 -5.32
N GLY A 174 -12.65 10.18 -4.99
CA GLY A 174 -12.33 8.79 -5.28
C GLY A 174 -12.94 8.36 -6.61
N ILE A 175 -12.16 7.60 -7.38
CA ILE A 175 -12.61 6.91 -8.59
C ILE A 175 -12.28 5.43 -8.40
N MET A 176 -13.28 4.56 -8.50
CA MET A 176 -13.08 3.10 -8.49
C MET A 176 -13.17 2.54 -9.90
N LEU A 177 -12.18 1.75 -10.30
CA LEU A 177 -12.16 0.96 -11.52
C LEU A 177 -12.54 -0.49 -11.19
N ASP A 178 -13.69 -0.93 -11.68
CA ASP A 178 -14.18 -2.30 -11.49
C ASP A 178 -13.57 -3.26 -12.52
N ILE A 179 -12.35 -3.72 -12.21
CA ILE A 179 -11.58 -4.65 -13.04
C ILE A 179 -12.29 -6.00 -13.14
N ALA A 180 -12.89 -6.48 -12.04
CA ALA A 180 -13.65 -7.72 -12.08
C ALA A 180 -14.80 -7.63 -13.09
N ALA A 181 -15.60 -6.55 -13.05
CA ALA A 181 -16.69 -6.35 -14.00
C ALA A 181 -16.20 -6.15 -15.44
N ALA A 182 -15.04 -5.51 -15.65
CA ALA A 182 -14.40 -5.41 -16.97
C ALA A 182 -14.12 -6.77 -17.61
N ARG A 183 -13.90 -7.80 -16.79
CA ARG A 183 -13.72 -9.20 -17.20
C ARG A 183 -15.02 -10.00 -17.26
N GLY A 184 -16.17 -9.38 -16.95
CA GLY A 184 -17.44 -10.09 -16.81
C GLY A 184 -17.48 -11.03 -15.60
N LEU A 185 -16.63 -10.78 -14.60
CA LEU A 185 -16.49 -11.58 -13.40
C LEU A 185 -16.95 -10.78 -12.18
N THR A 186 -17.12 -11.48 -11.06
CA THR A 186 -17.36 -10.82 -9.76
C THR A 186 -16.17 -10.89 -8.81
N THR A 187 -15.16 -11.70 -9.18
CA THR A 187 -13.83 -11.85 -8.58
C THR A 187 -12.91 -12.38 -9.69
N VAL A 188 -11.74 -11.78 -9.88
CA VAL A 188 -10.74 -12.27 -10.85
C VAL A 188 -10.01 -13.52 -10.34
N GLU A 189 -9.35 -14.24 -11.24
CA GLU A 189 -8.54 -15.40 -10.88
C GLU A 189 -7.29 -15.05 -10.05
N VAL A 190 -6.78 -16.05 -9.33
CA VAL A 190 -5.48 -16.00 -8.62
C VAL A 190 -4.37 -15.58 -9.59
N GLY A 191 -3.56 -14.61 -9.18
CA GLY A 191 -2.43 -14.10 -9.97
C GLY A 191 -2.84 -13.29 -11.20
N TYR A 192 -4.10 -12.86 -11.31
CA TYR A 192 -4.56 -12.06 -12.43
C TYR A 192 -3.76 -10.75 -12.57
N VAL A 193 -3.39 -10.42 -13.80
CA VAL A 193 -2.67 -9.19 -14.12
C VAL A 193 -3.62 -8.23 -14.84
N ALA A 194 -4.05 -7.18 -14.15
CA ALA A 194 -4.84 -6.12 -14.79
C ALA A 194 -3.99 -5.32 -15.77
N THR A 195 -4.48 -5.24 -16.99
CA THR A 195 -3.85 -4.55 -18.13
C THR A 195 -4.51 -3.19 -18.39
N LEU A 196 -3.90 -2.37 -19.25
CA LEU A 196 -4.55 -1.14 -19.70
C LEU A 196 -5.84 -1.40 -20.46
N ALA A 197 -5.94 -2.54 -21.16
CA ALA A 197 -7.19 -2.93 -21.81
C ALA A 197 -8.32 -3.16 -20.79
N ASP A 198 -8.01 -3.71 -19.62
CA ASP A 198 -8.98 -3.87 -18.54
C ASP A 198 -9.39 -2.53 -17.93
N VAL A 199 -8.44 -1.61 -17.76
CA VAL A 199 -8.72 -0.23 -17.30
C VAL A 199 -9.64 0.49 -18.27
N HIS A 200 -9.35 0.46 -19.58
CA HIS A 200 -10.21 1.08 -20.60
C HIS A 200 -11.59 0.42 -20.63
N LYS A 201 -11.64 -0.90 -20.50
CA LYS A 201 -12.92 -1.62 -20.46
C LYS A 201 -13.75 -1.27 -19.22
N ALA A 202 -13.12 -1.11 -18.06
CA ALA A 202 -13.79 -0.66 -16.84
C ALA A 202 -14.36 0.75 -17.03
N LEU A 203 -13.55 1.69 -17.57
CA LEU A 203 -14.00 3.05 -17.88
C LEU A 203 -15.22 3.06 -18.81
N ASP A 204 -15.18 2.29 -19.91
CA ASP A 204 -16.29 2.17 -20.84
C ASP A 204 -17.58 1.66 -20.17
N LEU A 205 -17.48 0.62 -19.34
CA LEU A 205 -18.62 0.05 -18.61
C LEU A 205 -19.19 0.98 -17.53
N GLN A 206 -18.34 1.89 -17.02
CA GLN A 206 -18.70 2.89 -16.01
C GLN A 206 -19.15 4.21 -16.63
N GLY A 207 -19.12 4.35 -17.96
CA GLY A 207 -19.46 5.60 -18.65
C GLY A 207 -18.46 6.72 -18.40
N MET A 208 -17.21 6.37 -18.10
CA MET A 208 -16.10 7.29 -17.83
C MET A 208 -15.05 7.22 -18.95
N SER A 209 -14.15 8.19 -18.96
CA SER A 209 -13.02 8.27 -19.87
C SER A 209 -11.75 8.70 -19.13
N GLU A 210 -10.59 8.53 -19.77
CA GLU A 210 -9.34 9.04 -19.20
C GLU A 210 -9.34 10.56 -19.00
N ALA A 211 -10.17 11.28 -19.75
CA ALA A 211 -10.29 12.73 -19.65
C ALA A 211 -11.04 13.18 -18.38
N ASP A 212 -11.62 12.25 -17.61
CA ASP A 212 -12.33 12.58 -16.37
C ASP A 212 -11.41 12.68 -15.16
N PHE A 213 -10.23 12.05 -15.21
CA PHE A 213 -9.24 12.09 -14.12
C PHE A 213 -8.64 13.47 -13.94
N ARG A 214 -8.40 13.86 -12.69
CA ARG A 214 -7.74 15.11 -12.32
C ARG A 214 -6.61 14.81 -11.33
N PRO A 215 -5.49 15.56 -11.37
CA PRO A 215 -4.45 15.42 -10.36
C PRO A 215 -5.04 15.50 -8.95
N GLY A 216 -4.58 14.61 -8.07
CA GLY A 216 -5.05 14.51 -6.70
C GLY A 216 -6.24 13.61 -6.43
N ASP A 217 -6.88 13.04 -7.45
CA ASP A 217 -7.91 12.01 -7.23
C ASP A 217 -7.30 10.78 -6.52
N ALA A 218 -8.12 10.05 -5.76
CA ALA A 218 -7.77 8.73 -5.26
C ALA A 218 -8.26 7.68 -6.26
N LEU A 219 -7.37 6.77 -6.67
CA LEU A 219 -7.67 5.76 -7.68
C LEU A 219 -7.72 4.37 -7.04
N LEU A 220 -8.91 3.76 -7.04
CA LEU A 220 -9.15 2.47 -6.43
C LEU A 220 -9.39 1.40 -7.50
N PHE A 221 -8.88 0.19 -7.29
CA PHE A 221 -9.10 -0.95 -8.18
C PHE A 221 -9.90 -2.03 -7.45
N ASN A 222 -11.03 -2.44 -8.02
CA ASN A 222 -11.82 -3.56 -7.51
C ASN A 222 -11.54 -4.81 -8.35
N PHE A 223 -10.89 -5.79 -7.73
CA PHE A 223 -10.66 -7.12 -8.29
C PHE A 223 -11.74 -8.13 -7.85
N GLY A 224 -12.65 -7.72 -6.95
CA GLY A 224 -13.59 -8.61 -6.27
C GLY A 224 -12.91 -9.55 -5.28
N TRP A 225 -11.65 -9.28 -4.94
CA TRP A 225 -10.78 -10.07 -4.09
C TRP A 225 -11.17 -9.99 -2.62
N TRP A 226 -11.80 -8.89 -2.20
CA TRP A 226 -12.33 -8.71 -0.84
C TRP A 226 -13.30 -9.83 -0.41
N LYS A 227 -13.94 -10.52 -1.36
CA LYS A 227 -14.83 -11.67 -1.09
C LYS A 227 -14.12 -12.88 -0.49
N ASN A 228 -12.79 -12.95 -0.68
CA ASN A 228 -11.97 -14.02 -0.16
C ASN A 228 -11.52 -13.74 1.28
N TRP A 229 -11.76 -12.55 1.83
CA TRP A 229 -11.50 -12.26 3.25
C TRP A 229 -12.55 -12.99 4.13
N PRO A 230 -12.17 -13.67 5.24
CA PRO A 230 -10.87 -13.70 5.90
C PRO A 230 -10.02 -14.97 5.61
N ASP A 231 -10.17 -15.65 4.47
CA ASP A 231 -9.35 -16.83 4.15
C ASP A 231 -7.84 -16.46 4.12
N PRO A 232 -6.97 -17.09 4.93
CA PRO A 232 -5.53 -16.83 4.89
C PRO A 232 -4.88 -17.04 3.51
N ASN A 233 -5.49 -17.84 2.63
CA ASN A 233 -5.02 -18.02 1.26
C ASN A 233 -5.21 -16.78 0.38
N VAL A 234 -6.01 -15.79 0.81
CA VAL A 234 -6.20 -14.51 0.09
C VAL A 234 -4.89 -13.75 -0.12
N LEU A 235 -3.86 -14.02 0.69
CA LEU A 235 -2.53 -13.41 0.61
C LEU A 235 -1.61 -14.06 -0.42
N LYS A 236 -1.99 -15.20 -0.99
CA LYS A 236 -1.17 -15.96 -1.93
C LYS A 236 -1.55 -15.59 -3.35
N ASP A 237 -0.52 -15.25 -4.15
CA ASP A 237 -0.66 -14.97 -5.58
C ASP A 237 -1.85 -14.04 -5.85
N THR A 238 -1.85 -12.87 -5.20
CA THR A 238 -2.89 -11.86 -5.33
C THR A 238 -2.99 -11.33 -6.76
N PRO A 239 -4.15 -10.82 -7.19
CA PRO A 239 -4.23 -10.05 -8.42
C PRO A 239 -3.46 -8.73 -8.25
N TYR A 240 -2.87 -8.27 -9.35
CA TYR A 240 -2.01 -7.10 -9.38
C TYR A 240 -2.13 -6.34 -10.70
N ILE A 241 -1.53 -5.16 -10.79
CA ILE A 241 -1.55 -4.33 -12.01
C ILE A 241 -0.27 -4.50 -12.84
N SER A 242 -0.42 -4.45 -14.16
CA SER A 242 0.70 -4.52 -15.09
C SER A 242 1.56 -3.24 -15.01
N ARG A 243 2.79 -3.33 -15.55
CA ARG A 243 3.71 -2.18 -15.59
C ARG A 243 3.15 -0.99 -16.38
N GLU A 244 2.43 -1.26 -17.47
CA GLU A 244 1.78 -0.22 -18.28
C GLU A 244 0.67 0.52 -17.49
N VAL A 245 -0.04 -0.17 -16.60
CA VAL A 245 -1.03 0.47 -15.71
C VAL A 245 -0.32 1.34 -14.68
N VAL A 246 0.81 0.90 -14.12
CA VAL A 246 1.65 1.74 -13.24
C VAL A 246 2.10 3.02 -13.94
N ASP A 247 2.63 2.92 -15.16
CA ASP A 247 3.07 4.10 -15.92
C ASP A 247 1.88 5.02 -16.25
N TRP A 248 0.71 4.45 -16.55
CA TRP A 248 -0.53 5.20 -16.76
C TRP A 248 -0.97 5.94 -15.51
N ILE A 249 -0.93 5.32 -14.32
CA ILE A 249 -1.26 5.94 -13.03
C ILE A 249 -0.38 7.17 -12.78
N ILE A 250 0.94 7.05 -12.96
CA ILE A 250 1.90 8.15 -12.72
C ILE A 250 1.51 9.41 -13.51
N GLN A 251 1.11 9.23 -14.77
CA GLN A 251 0.69 10.34 -15.64
C GLN A 251 -0.60 11.04 -15.18
N ARG A 252 -1.48 10.37 -14.42
CA ARG A 252 -2.72 10.96 -13.88
C ARG A 252 -2.50 11.66 -12.53
N GLN A 253 -1.33 11.48 -11.92
CA GLN A 253 -0.91 12.14 -10.68
C GLN A 253 -1.95 12.02 -9.54
N PRO A 254 -2.43 10.80 -9.22
CA PRO A 254 -3.35 10.63 -8.11
C PRO A 254 -2.69 11.00 -6.78
N SER A 255 -3.51 11.35 -5.79
CA SER A 255 -3.01 11.54 -4.40
C SER A 255 -2.73 10.21 -3.71
N MET A 256 -3.42 9.15 -4.14
CA MET A 256 -3.37 7.81 -3.57
C MET A 256 -3.81 6.78 -4.61
N VAL A 257 -3.26 5.57 -4.51
CA VAL A 257 -3.82 4.37 -5.13
C VAL A 257 -4.30 3.41 -4.05
N GLY A 258 -5.28 2.58 -4.35
CA GLY A 258 -5.67 1.50 -3.46
C GLY A 258 -6.43 0.38 -4.14
N SER A 259 -6.60 -0.74 -3.44
CA SER A 259 -7.38 -1.87 -3.95
C SER A 259 -7.82 -2.82 -2.85
N ASP A 260 -8.64 -3.80 -3.23
CA ASP A 260 -8.97 -4.97 -2.41
C ASP A 260 -7.90 -6.07 -2.43
N ALA A 261 -6.71 -5.76 -2.95
CA ALA A 261 -5.51 -6.60 -2.99
C ALA A 261 -4.23 -5.74 -2.79
N THR A 262 -3.04 -6.26 -3.11
CA THR A 262 -1.74 -5.59 -2.93
C THR A 262 -1.34 -4.64 -4.06
N LEU A 263 -2.04 -4.66 -5.21
CA LEU A 263 -1.65 -4.06 -6.50
C LEU A 263 -0.28 -4.48 -7.06
N ASP A 264 0.66 -4.92 -6.23
CA ASP A 264 1.95 -5.46 -6.58
C ASP A 264 1.93 -6.98 -6.76
N GLY A 265 2.72 -7.45 -7.73
CA GLY A 265 2.89 -8.87 -8.02
C GLY A 265 3.97 -9.11 -9.09
N GLY A 266 4.13 -10.37 -9.49
CA GLY A 266 5.18 -10.79 -10.42
C GLY A 266 6.60 -10.71 -9.83
N LEU A 267 7.61 -10.61 -10.70
CA LEU A 267 9.03 -10.65 -10.30
C LEU A 267 9.56 -9.32 -9.73
N ARG A 268 8.81 -8.23 -9.85
CA ARG A 268 9.23 -6.89 -9.42
C ARG A 268 8.04 -6.14 -8.81
N PRO A 269 8.18 -5.57 -7.60
CA PRO A 269 7.14 -4.75 -6.97
C PRO A 269 7.11 -3.35 -7.62
N ASN A 270 6.41 -3.23 -8.74
CA ASN A 270 6.34 -2.00 -9.53
C ASN A 270 5.58 -0.88 -8.80
N VAL A 271 4.55 -1.19 -8.02
CA VAL A 271 3.77 -0.21 -7.25
C VAL A 271 4.64 0.39 -6.16
N HIS A 272 5.28 -0.45 -5.34
CA HIS A 272 6.18 0.02 -4.29
C HIS A 272 7.41 0.76 -4.84
N ILE A 273 7.99 0.34 -5.97
CA ILE A 273 9.16 1.04 -6.51
C ILE A 273 8.78 2.30 -7.27
N ASP A 274 7.86 2.20 -8.23
CA ASP A 274 7.60 3.30 -9.16
C ASP A 274 6.51 4.26 -8.66
N LEU A 275 5.51 3.83 -7.88
CA LEU A 275 4.51 4.74 -7.31
C LEU A 275 4.97 5.32 -5.97
N THR A 276 5.24 4.48 -4.97
CA THR A 276 5.52 4.97 -3.61
C THR A 276 6.93 5.56 -3.50
N LEU A 277 7.98 4.77 -3.77
CA LEU A 277 9.37 5.19 -3.62
C LEU A 277 9.76 6.34 -4.56
N LYS A 278 9.42 6.24 -5.86
CA LYS A 278 9.86 7.23 -6.85
C LYS A 278 8.98 8.47 -6.96
N ASN A 279 7.66 8.30 -6.87
CA ASN A 279 6.69 9.37 -7.14
C ASN A 279 5.94 9.84 -5.89
N GLY A 280 6.14 9.21 -4.73
CA GLY A 280 5.45 9.57 -3.49
C GLY A 280 3.94 9.35 -3.55
N ILE A 281 3.45 8.46 -4.42
CA ILE A 281 2.04 8.10 -4.55
C ILE A 281 1.79 6.91 -3.61
N TRP A 282 1.08 7.15 -2.51
CA TRP A 282 0.92 6.18 -1.43
C TRP A 282 -0.17 5.13 -1.75
N ASN A 283 0.01 3.94 -1.18
CA ASN A 283 -0.80 2.75 -1.47
C ASN A 283 -1.69 2.38 -0.29
N LEU A 284 -2.92 1.95 -0.58
CA LEU A 284 -3.89 1.45 0.39
C LEU A 284 -4.37 0.06 -0.03
N GLU A 285 -4.00 -0.96 0.74
CA GLU A 285 -4.24 -2.37 0.41
C GLU A 285 -5.40 -2.96 1.21
N TRP A 286 -5.93 -4.09 0.72
CA TRP A 286 -6.94 -4.91 1.41
C TRP A 286 -8.20 -4.14 1.79
N MET A 287 -8.69 -3.32 0.87
CA MET A 287 -10.00 -2.66 0.98
C MET A 287 -11.15 -3.64 0.74
N ARG A 288 -12.38 -3.18 0.98
CA ARG A 288 -13.63 -3.89 0.71
C ARG A 288 -14.58 -3.00 -0.10
N PHE A 289 -15.25 -3.56 -1.11
CA PHE A 289 -16.07 -2.79 -2.07
C PHE A 289 -17.49 -3.32 -2.27
N ASP A 290 -17.97 -4.20 -1.41
CA ASP A 290 -19.28 -4.86 -1.47
C ASP A 290 -20.44 -3.94 -1.90
N HIS A 291 -20.85 -3.03 -1.03
CA HIS A 291 -22.02 -2.19 -1.25
C HIS A 291 -21.76 -1.13 -2.33
N MET A 292 -20.52 -0.71 -2.54
CA MET A 292 -20.17 0.23 -3.61
C MET A 292 -20.39 -0.39 -5.00
N VAL A 293 -20.00 -1.65 -5.18
CA VAL A 293 -20.20 -2.38 -6.44
C VAL A 293 -21.69 -2.61 -6.69
N GLU A 294 -22.47 -2.98 -5.66
CA GLU A 294 -23.92 -3.15 -5.75
C GLU A 294 -24.63 -1.87 -6.21
N ASP A 295 -24.26 -0.72 -5.63
CA ASP A 295 -24.85 0.58 -5.95
C ASP A 295 -24.23 1.26 -7.18
N ARG A 296 -23.22 0.64 -7.80
CA ARG A 296 -22.47 1.19 -8.93
C ARG A 296 -21.85 2.57 -8.62
N MET A 297 -21.35 2.73 -7.40
CA MET A 297 -20.72 3.96 -6.92
C MET A 297 -19.25 4.01 -7.37
N PHE A 298 -18.99 4.57 -8.56
CA PHE A 298 -17.64 4.63 -9.15
C PHE A 298 -16.94 5.98 -9.00
N GLU A 299 -17.68 7.05 -8.68
CA GLU A 299 -17.16 8.38 -8.37
C GLU A 299 -17.79 8.87 -7.06
N PHE A 300 -16.96 9.27 -6.09
CA PHE A 300 -17.44 9.56 -4.74
C PHE A 300 -16.50 10.54 -4.02
N LEU A 301 -16.99 11.11 -2.90
CA LEU A 301 -16.10 11.71 -1.92
C LEU A 301 -15.36 10.59 -1.18
N PHE A 302 -14.04 10.53 -1.33
CA PHE A 302 -13.18 9.61 -0.61
C PHE A 302 -12.57 10.29 0.60
N ILE A 303 -12.69 9.64 1.76
CA ILE A 303 -12.14 10.08 3.02
C ILE A 303 -11.25 8.98 3.56
N TYR A 304 -9.97 9.28 3.76
CA TYR A 304 -9.05 8.41 4.47
C TYR A 304 -8.08 9.27 5.27
N THR A 305 -7.91 8.94 6.55
CA THR A 305 -6.94 9.64 7.39
C THR A 305 -6.04 8.60 8.02
N PRO A 306 -4.75 8.55 7.67
CA PRO A 306 -3.85 7.72 8.44
C PRO A 306 -3.83 8.22 9.89
N ILE A 307 -3.82 7.30 10.85
CA ILE A 307 -3.61 7.64 12.25
C ILE A 307 -2.24 8.29 12.36
N ARG A 308 -2.19 9.43 13.06
CA ARG A 308 -1.03 10.31 13.13
C ARG A 308 0.03 9.81 14.11
N PHE A 309 0.50 8.58 13.94
CA PHE A 309 1.57 8.00 14.73
C PHE A 309 2.92 8.60 14.35
N LYS A 310 3.65 9.15 15.33
CA LYS A 310 4.96 9.74 15.08
C LYS A 310 5.98 8.68 14.66
N GLY A 311 6.63 8.85 13.52
CA GLY A 311 7.68 7.97 13.01
C GLY A 311 7.19 6.60 12.53
N ALA A 312 5.88 6.37 12.39
CA ALA A 312 5.37 5.12 11.83
C ALA A 312 5.53 5.10 10.31
N THR A 313 5.82 3.93 9.74
CA THR A 313 6.04 3.73 8.30
C THR A 313 4.74 3.61 7.50
N GLY A 314 3.63 3.39 8.18
CA GLY A 314 2.30 3.18 7.61
C GLY A 314 1.24 3.37 8.67
N SER A 315 0.00 3.05 8.33
CA SER A 315 -1.11 3.21 9.26
C SER A 315 -2.22 2.20 8.97
N PRO A 316 -2.94 1.71 9.99
CA PRO A 316 -4.26 1.17 9.75
C PRO A 316 -5.19 2.34 9.44
N GLY A 317 -6.40 2.08 8.96
CA GLY A 317 -7.40 3.11 8.95
C GLY A 317 -8.75 2.65 8.45
N ARG A 318 -9.66 3.61 8.42
CA ARG A 318 -11.06 3.41 8.07
C ARG A 318 -11.36 4.24 6.83
N PRO A 319 -11.01 3.74 5.64
CA PRO A 319 -11.34 4.42 4.40
C PRO A 319 -12.86 4.43 4.20
N ILE A 320 -13.38 5.58 3.80
CA ILE A 320 -14.81 5.84 3.65
C ILE A 320 -15.08 6.43 2.27
N ALA A 321 -16.15 5.96 1.62
CA ALA A 321 -16.74 6.65 0.48
C ALA A 321 -18.09 7.28 0.88
N VAL A 322 -18.37 8.47 0.34
CA VAL A 322 -19.67 9.13 0.49
C VAL A 322 -20.23 9.49 -0.88
N GLY A 323 -21.45 9.02 -1.14
CA GLY A 323 -22.22 9.28 -2.36
C GLY A 323 -23.19 10.43 -2.27
#